data_AF-A0A270B5R1-F1
#
_entry.id   AF-A0A270B5R1-F1
#
_cell.length_a   1.000
_cell.length_b   1.000
_cell.length_c   1.000
_cell.angle_alpha   90.00
_cell.angle_beta   90.00
_cell.angle_gamma   90.00
#
_symmetry.space_group_name_H-M   'P 1'
#
loop_
_entity.id
_entity.type
_entity.pdbx_description
1 polymer ?
#
loop_
_entity_poly.entity_id
_entity_poly.type
_entity_poly.pdbx_seq_one_letter_code
_entity_poly.pdbx_strand_id
1 'polypeptide(L)'
;MWSWWSEILQDPTKVGVVAAWFTGGAALVGVGISAVVSTIVSRLSVYINAVTSERSKWIEALRGTISNLSAAADRIVTLRQAKAANYAESVEWATDTQELHRLMTDLTLRLNPTEPEALNLLKAARKLNASARLHSSAAVILADEVMVRHAQWVLKAEWERAKEEAAGRLQALRFCYRRWRRAYNRFLLRDGSLQKLDAIGAGKTDLELTLLRSEMDVV
;
A
#
# COMPACT_ATOMS: atom_id res chain seq x y z
N MET A 1 -48.44 12.02 42.56
CA MET A 1 -46.99 11.94 42.27
C MET A 1 -46.27 13.21 42.74
N TRP A 2 -46.79 14.42 42.48
CA TRP A 2 -46.19 15.68 42.94
C TRP A 2 -46.21 15.85 44.48
N SER A 3 -47.30 15.48 45.15
CA SER A 3 -47.43 15.53 46.63
C SER A 3 -46.43 14.62 47.35
N TRP A 4 -46.11 13.47 46.76
CA TRP A 4 -45.13 12.52 47.29
C TRP A 4 -43.71 13.08 47.25
N TRP A 5 -43.35 13.80 46.17
CA TRP A 5 -42.08 14.49 46.08
C TRP A 5 -41.96 15.63 47.10
N SER A 6 -43.02 16.39 47.36
CA SER A 6 -42.99 17.45 48.37
C SER A 6 -42.85 16.92 49.80
N GLU A 7 -43.46 15.78 50.13
CA GLU A 7 -43.31 15.15 51.45
C GLU A 7 -41.89 14.60 51.67
N ILE A 8 -41.26 14.06 50.63
CA ILE A 8 -39.88 13.58 50.69
C ILE A 8 -38.90 14.73 50.89
N LEU A 9 -39.14 15.88 50.25
CA LEU A 9 -38.26 17.05 50.33
C LEU A 9 -38.31 17.77 51.69
N GLN A 10 -39.37 17.59 52.49
CA GLN A 10 -39.49 18.24 53.80
C GLN A 10 -38.84 17.44 54.94
N ASP A 11 -38.59 16.13 54.75
CA ASP A 11 -38.01 15.27 55.78
C ASP A 11 -36.51 15.02 55.50
N PRO A 12 -35.59 15.64 56.27
CA PRO A 12 -34.16 15.57 55.99
C PRO A 12 -33.60 14.14 56.03
N THR A 13 -34.24 13.23 56.76
CA THR A 13 -33.84 11.82 56.83
C THR A 13 -34.18 11.07 55.54
N LYS A 14 -35.33 11.36 54.93
CA LYS A 14 -35.77 10.74 53.66
C LYS A 14 -35.00 11.28 52.46
N VAL A 15 -34.65 12.57 52.46
CA VAL A 15 -33.80 13.17 51.42
C VAL A 15 -32.45 12.45 51.33
N GLY A 16 -31.81 12.15 52.47
CA GLY A 16 -30.53 11.44 52.50
C GLY A 16 -30.58 10.05 51.89
N VAL A 17 -31.64 9.28 52.19
CA VAL A 17 -31.84 7.93 51.62
C VAL A 17 -32.06 7.99 50.12
N VAL A 18 -32.93 8.89 49.64
CA VAL A 18 -33.21 9.04 48.20
C VAL A 18 -31.96 9.47 47.44
N ALA A 19 -31.19 10.42 47.98
CA ALA A 19 -29.92 10.85 47.40
C ALA A 19 -28.90 9.70 47.31
N ALA A 20 -28.81 8.86 48.35
CA ALA A 20 -27.92 7.69 48.35
C ALA A 20 -28.30 6.67 47.25
N TRP A 21 -29.59 6.42 47.05
CA TRP A 21 -30.07 5.54 45.97
C TRP A 21 -29.74 6.09 44.57
N PHE A 22 -29.97 7.38 44.33
CA PHE A 22 -29.62 8.00 43.04
C PHE A 22 -28.11 8.00 42.79
N THR A 23 -27.32 8.32 43.83
CA THR A 23 -25.85 8.35 43.71
C THR A 23 -25.29 6.94 43.47
N GLY A 24 -25.75 5.94 44.23
CA GLY A 24 -25.36 4.55 44.04
C GLY A 24 -25.80 3.98 42.68
N GLY A 25 -27.02 4.28 42.26
CA GLY A 25 -27.54 3.88 40.94
C GLY A 25 -26.76 4.50 39.79
N ALA A 26 -26.49 5.81 39.86
CA ALA A 26 -25.67 6.51 38.86
C ALA A 26 -24.24 5.96 38.78
N ALA A 27 -23.62 5.63 39.93
CA ALA A 27 -22.30 5.04 39.97
C ALA A 27 -22.26 3.66 39.29
N LEU A 28 -23.24 2.79 39.56
CA LEU A 28 -23.33 1.45 38.94
C LEU A 28 -23.54 1.54 37.42
N VAL A 29 -24.41 2.45 36.97
CA VAL A 29 -24.61 2.70 35.53
C VAL A 29 -23.32 3.22 34.90
N GLY A 30 -22.63 4.15 35.56
CA GLY A 30 -21.35 4.68 35.12
C GLY A 30 -20.27 3.60 34.96
N VAL A 31 -20.14 2.71 35.94
CA VAL A 31 -19.21 1.57 35.88
C VAL A 31 -19.59 0.61 34.76
N GLY A 32 -20.88 0.31 34.60
CA GLY A 32 -21.38 -0.55 33.52
C GLY A 32 -21.07 0.00 32.13
N ILE A 33 -21.36 1.28 31.89
CA ILE A 33 -21.03 1.95 30.62
C ILE A 33 -19.52 1.96 30.40
N SER A 34 -18.73 2.30 31.43
CA SER A 34 -17.28 2.32 31.34
C SER A 34 -16.70 0.94 30.98
N ALA A 35 -17.20 -0.14 31.59
CA ALA A 35 -16.79 -1.50 31.26
C ALA A 35 -17.14 -1.90 29.82
N VAL A 36 -18.34 -1.55 29.35
CA VAL A 36 -18.77 -1.81 27.96
C VAL A 36 -17.91 -1.02 26.97
N VAL A 37 -17.70 0.27 27.21
CA VAL A 37 -16.83 1.10 26.35
C VAL A 37 -15.40 0.56 26.34
N SER A 38 -14.86 0.21 27.51
CA SER A 38 -13.50 -0.34 27.63
C SER A 38 -13.33 -1.65 26.87
N THR A 39 -14.28 -2.57 26.97
CA THR A 39 -14.23 -3.84 26.23
C THR A 39 -14.34 -3.66 24.72
N ILE A 40 -15.19 -2.73 24.24
CA ILE A 40 -15.30 -2.40 22.82
C ILE A 40 -13.99 -1.79 22.31
N VAL A 41 -13.45 -0.78 23.01
CA VAL A 41 -12.21 -0.10 22.63
C VAL A 41 -11.02 -1.08 22.65
N SER A 42 -10.94 -1.96 23.64
CA SER A 42 -9.89 -2.97 23.74
C SER A 42 -9.90 -3.93 22.54
N ARG A 43 -11.07 -4.47 22.18
CA ARG A 43 -11.19 -5.37 21.02
C ARG A 43 -10.85 -4.67 19.71
N LEU A 44 -11.32 -3.44 19.52
CA LEU A 44 -11.00 -2.64 18.34
C LEU A 44 -9.50 -2.36 18.23
N SER A 45 -8.84 -2.00 19.34
CA SER A 45 -7.40 -1.76 19.37
C SER A 45 -6.59 -3.01 18.98
N VAL A 46 -6.92 -4.18 19.53
CA VAL A 46 -6.26 -5.44 19.18
C VAL A 46 -6.43 -5.76 17.69
N TYR A 47 -7.65 -5.60 17.16
CA TYR A 47 -7.93 -5.83 15.74
C TYR A 47 -7.14 -4.87 14.84
N ILE A 48 -7.14 -3.57 15.14
CA ILE A 48 -6.38 -2.55 14.39
C ILE A 48 -4.89 -2.87 14.42
N ASN A 49 -4.33 -3.23 15.58
CA ASN A 49 -2.92 -3.58 15.71
C ASN A 49 -2.56 -4.83 14.90
N ALA A 50 -3.42 -5.84 14.90
CA ALA A 50 -3.21 -7.05 14.09
C ALA A 50 -3.23 -6.72 12.58
N VAL A 51 -4.25 -6.01 12.11
CA VAL A 51 -4.39 -5.65 10.68
C VAL A 51 -3.25 -4.75 10.20
N THR A 52 -2.86 -3.75 10.99
CA THR A 52 -1.75 -2.86 10.65
C THR A 52 -0.41 -3.61 10.62
N SER A 53 -0.21 -4.60 11.49
CA SER A 53 0.99 -5.45 11.48
C SER A 53 1.07 -6.32 10.22
N GLU A 54 -0.04 -6.96 9.82
CA GLU A 54 -0.09 -7.78 8.61
C GLU A 54 0.08 -6.94 7.34
N ARG A 55 -0.55 -5.76 7.28
CA ARG A 55 -0.33 -4.80 6.17
C ARG A 55 1.12 -4.34 6.08
N SER A 56 1.78 -4.10 7.21
CA SER A 56 3.19 -3.72 7.25
C SER A 56 4.09 -4.84 6.73
N LYS A 57 3.81 -6.10 7.09
CA LYS A 57 4.49 -7.27 6.53
C LYS A 57 4.27 -7.38 5.04
N TRP A 58 3.04 -7.18 4.56
CA TRP A 58 2.74 -7.20 3.13
C TRP A 58 3.50 -6.09 2.37
N ILE A 59 3.57 -4.87 2.92
CA ILE A 59 4.34 -3.75 2.35
C ILE A 59 5.82 -4.12 2.22
N GLU A 60 6.40 -4.67 3.28
CA GLU A 60 7.82 -5.01 3.28
C GLU A 60 8.12 -6.17 2.33
N ALA A 61 7.23 -7.16 2.31
CA ALA A 61 7.34 -8.26 1.39
C ALA A 61 7.22 -7.77 -0.07
N LEU A 62 6.33 -6.83 -0.38
CA LEU A 62 6.19 -6.24 -1.72
C LEU A 62 7.47 -5.49 -2.13
N ARG A 63 8.05 -4.69 -1.24
CA ARG A 63 9.35 -4.03 -1.49
C ARG A 63 10.45 -5.04 -1.80
N GLY A 64 10.52 -6.12 -1.03
CA GLY A 64 11.45 -7.22 -1.26
C GLY A 64 11.26 -7.85 -2.64
N THR A 65 10.02 -8.15 -3.05
CA THR A 65 9.72 -8.71 -4.38
C THR A 65 10.14 -7.75 -5.50
N ILE A 66 9.87 -6.45 -5.37
CA ILE A 66 10.27 -5.44 -6.37
C ILE A 66 11.79 -5.35 -6.48
N SER A 67 12.50 -5.22 -5.36
CA SER A 67 13.97 -5.16 -5.32
C SER A 67 14.62 -6.38 -5.97
N ASN A 68 14.13 -7.58 -5.63
CA ASN A 68 14.62 -8.82 -6.22
C ASN A 68 14.34 -8.90 -7.73
N LEU A 69 13.22 -8.35 -8.19
CA LEU A 69 12.85 -8.32 -9.60
C LEU A 69 13.79 -7.39 -10.39
N SER A 70 14.06 -6.19 -9.85
CA SER A 70 15.05 -5.25 -10.39
C SER A 70 16.45 -5.89 -10.45
N ALA A 71 16.90 -6.53 -9.37
CA ALA A 71 18.20 -7.19 -9.31
C ALA A 71 18.33 -8.36 -10.29
N ALA A 72 17.28 -9.18 -10.43
CA ALA A 72 17.26 -10.28 -11.39
C ALA A 72 17.28 -9.75 -12.85
N ALA A 73 16.54 -8.69 -13.14
CA ALA A 73 16.55 -8.04 -14.45
C ALA A 73 17.95 -7.47 -14.80
N ASP A 74 18.59 -6.79 -13.85
CA ASP A 74 19.94 -6.23 -14.02
C ASP A 74 21.00 -7.31 -14.21
N ARG A 75 20.93 -8.41 -13.44
CA ARG A 75 21.82 -9.57 -13.58
C ARG A 75 21.74 -10.16 -14.99
N ILE A 76 20.54 -10.38 -15.50
CA ILE A 76 20.31 -10.93 -16.84
C ILE A 76 20.95 -10.06 -17.92
N VAL A 77 20.74 -8.74 -17.84
CA VAL A 77 21.29 -7.79 -18.81
C VAL A 77 22.81 -7.77 -18.77
N THR A 78 23.38 -7.71 -17.57
CA THR A 78 24.83 -7.69 -17.34
C THR A 78 25.49 -8.94 -17.90
N LEU A 79 24.94 -10.13 -17.60
CA LEU A 79 25.47 -11.39 -18.11
C LEU A 79 25.33 -11.51 -19.63
N ARG A 80 24.21 -11.06 -20.18
CA ARG A 80 24.01 -11.04 -21.64
C ARG A 80 25.02 -10.14 -22.34
N GLN A 81 25.35 -8.99 -21.77
CA GLN A 81 26.37 -8.08 -22.32
C GLN A 81 27.79 -8.66 -22.17
N ALA A 82 28.10 -9.29 -21.04
CA ALA A 82 29.44 -9.84 -20.77
C ALA A 82 29.74 -11.12 -21.57
N LYS A 83 28.74 -11.99 -21.77
CA LYS A 83 28.92 -13.34 -22.36
C LYS A 83 28.36 -13.47 -23.79
N ALA A 84 27.66 -12.43 -24.28
CA ALA A 84 27.13 -12.13 -25.63
C ALA A 84 26.66 -13.28 -26.55
N ALA A 85 27.49 -14.29 -26.85
CA ALA A 85 27.15 -15.36 -27.78
C ALA A 85 26.51 -16.60 -27.13
N ASN A 86 26.98 -17.01 -25.94
CA ASN A 86 26.60 -18.31 -25.37
C ASN A 86 25.63 -18.23 -24.20
N TYR A 87 25.35 -17.03 -23.68
CA TYR A 87 24.53 -16.89 -22.47
C TYR A 87 23.08 -17.32 -22.71
N ALA A 88 22.48 -16.98 -23.84
CA ALA A 88 21.08 -17.33 -24.13
C ALA A 88 20.84 -18.85 -24.21
N GLU A 89 21.86 -19.64 -24.55
CA GLU A 89 21.80 -21.11 -24.59
C GLU A 89 22.30 -21.77 -23.29
N SER A 90 22.79 -20.97 -22.33
CA SER A 90 23.37 -21.47 -21.09
C SER A 90 22.31 -21.87 -20.07
N VAL A 91 22.69 -22.78 -19.16
CA VAL A 91 21.88 -23.14 -17.99
C VAL A 91 21.61 -21.92 -17.10
N GLU A 92 22.57 -21.00 -17.00
CA GLU A 92 22.45 -19.76 -16.22
C GLU A 92 21.28 -18.89 -16.70
N TRP A 93 21.10 -18.76 -18.02
CA TRP A 93 19.96 -18.03 -18.59
C TRP A 93 18.63 -18.68 -18.23
N ALA A 94 18.55 -20.01 -18.30
CA ALA A 94 17.34 -20.73 -17.91
C ALA A 94 17.01 -20.51 -16.43
N THR A 95 18.00 -20.57 -15.54
CA THR A 95 17.81 -20.32 -14.10
C THR A 95 17.40 -18.87 -13.82
N ASP A 96 18.04 -17.91 -14.49
CA ASP A 96 17.77 -16.49 -14.27
C ASP A 96 16.39 -16.07 -14.78
N THR A 97 16.00 -16.57 -15.95
CA THR A 97 14.66 -16.30 -16.51
C THR A 97 13.55 -17.01 -15.73
N GLN A 98 13.81 -18.19 -15.16
CA GLN A 98 12.90 -18.89 -14.25
C GLN A 98 12.75 -18.11 -12.93
N GLU A 99 13.83 -17.60 -12.36
CA GLU A 99 13.77 -16.76 -11.17
C GLU A 99 12.95 -15.49 -11.43
N LEU A 100 13.20 -14.80 -12.54
CA LEU A 100 12.44 -13.61 -12.92
C LEU A 100 10.95 -13.93 -13.12
N HIS A 101 10.63 -15.08 -13.72
CA HIS A 101 9.24 -15.53 -13.85
C HIS A 101 8.59 -15.82 -12.49
N ARG A 102 9.31 -16.47 -11.57
CA ARG A 102 8.85 -16.73 -10.20
C ARG A 102 8.51 -15.42 -9.47
N LEU A 103 9.39 -14.41 -9.57
CA LEU A 103 9.18 -13.09 -8.96
C LEU A 103 7.99 -12.36 -9.58
N MET A 104 7.80 -12.44 -10.89
CA MET A 104 6.62 -11.90 -11.58
C MET A 104 5.32 -12.55 -11.09
N THR A 105 5.32 -13.87 -10.88
CA THR A 105 4.17 -14.60 -10.35
C THR A 105 3.87 -14.21 -8.90
N ASP A 106 4.90 -14.13 -8.04
CA ASP A 106 4.75 -13.65 -6.65
C ASP A 106 4.18 -12.23 -6.60
N LEU A 107 4.70 -11.31 -7.44
CA LEU A 107 4.19 -9.96 -7.57
C LEU A 107 2.71 -9.95 -8.02
N THR A 108 2.35 -10.80 -8.98
CA THR A 108 0.97 -10.90 -9.48
C THR A 108 0.00 -11.41 -8.42
N LEU A 109 0.40 -12.39 -7.61
CA LEU A 109 -0.44 -12.95 -6.55
C LEU A 109 -0.66 -11.98 -5.37
N ARG A 110 0.30 -11.09 -5.12
CA ARG A 110 0.23 -10.11 -4.02
C ARG A 110 -0.57 -8.87 -4.36
N LEU A 111 -0.64 -8.52 -5.63
CA LEU A 111 -1.30 -7.31 -6.11
C LEU A 111 -2.76 -7.57 -6.45
N ASN A 112 -3.63 -6.64 -6.07
CA ASN A 112 -5.04 -6.72 -6.41
C ASN A 112 -5.29 -6.25 -7.86
N PRO A 113 -5.79 -7.09 -8.77
CA PRO A 113 -6.00 -6.72 -10.16
C PRO A 113 -7.13 -5.70 -10.37
N THR A 114 -7.98 -5.44 -9.37
CA THR A 114 -9.04 -4.42 -9.50
C THR A 114 -8.52 -2.99 -9.34
N GLU A 115 -7.29 -2.83 -8.84
CA GLU A 115 -6.73 -1.53 -8.51
C GLU A 115 -5.90 -0.97 -9.68
N PRO A 116 -6.18 0.25 -10.15
CA PRO A 116 -5.50 0.79 -11.32
C PRO A 116 -3.99 0.95 -11.09
N GLU A 117 -3.57 1.27 -9.86
CA GLU A 117 -2.16 1.40 -9.50
C GLU A 117 -1.41 0.08 -9.58
N ALA A 118 -2.03 -0.98 -9.05
CA ALA A 118 -1.52 -2.35 -9.11
C ALA A 118 -1.45 -2.86 -10.56
N LEU A 119 -2.48 -2.60 -11.36
CA LEU A 119 -2.48 -2.95 -12.79
C LEU A 119 -1.35 -2.28 -13.55
N ASN A 120 -1.09 -1.00 -13.30
CA ASN A 120 -0.03 -0.26 -13.97
C ASN A 120 1.36 -0.72 -13.50
N LEU A 121 1.53 -1.03 -12.20
CA LEU A 121 2.74 -1.68 -11.69
C LEU A 121 3.00 -3.02 -12.39
N LEU A 122 1.97 -3.87 -12.53
CA LEU A 122 2.10 -5.14 -13.25
C LEU A 122 2.47 -4.96 -14.73
N LYS A 123 1.91 -3.95 -15.39
CA LYS A 123 2.29 -3.61 -16.78
C LYS A 123 3.76 -3.18 -16.85
N ALA A 124 4.21 -2.30 -15.95
CA ALA A 124 5.60 -1.87 -15.88
C ALA A 124 6.55 -3.05 -15.60
N ALA A 125 6.22 -3.92 -14.65
CA ALA A 125 7.01 -5.12 -14.34
C ALA A 125 7.10 -6.10 -15.53
N ARG A 126 6.01 -6.28 -16.29
CA ARG A 126 6.02 -7.08 -17.52
C ARG A 126 6.94 -6.47 -18.58
N LYS A 127 6.92 -5.14 -18.74
CA LYS A 127 7.80 -4.41 -19.66
C LYS A 127 9.26 -4.51 -19.22
N LEU A 128 9.56 -4.46 -17.91
CA LEU A 128 10.90 -4.71 -17.38
C LEU A 128 11.36 -6.14 -17.71
N ASN A 129 10.53 -7.16 -17.48
CA ASN A 129 10.86 -8.54 -17.83
C ASN A 129 11.13 -8.72 -19.34
N ALA A 130 10.32 -8.10 -20.20
CA ALA A 130 10.57 -8.09 -21.64
C ALA A 130 11.90 -7.36 -21.99
N SER A 131 12.16 -6.24 -21.34
CA SER A 131 13.38 -5.44 -21.52
C SER A 131 14.64 -6.20 -21.12
N ALA A 132 14.62 -6.85 -19.97
CA ALA A 132 15.72 -7.71 -19.50
C ALA A 132 16.07 -8.80 -20.52
N ARG A 133 15.07 -9.38 -21.17
CA ARG A 133 15.28 -10.46 -22.13
C ARG A 133 15.75 -9.97 -23.49
N LEU A 134 15.13 -8.91 -24.02
CA LEU A 134 15.21 -8.57 -25.45
C LEU A 134 15.91 -7.24 -25.75
N HIS A 135 15.99 -6.32 -24.79
CA HIS A 135 16.37 -4.93 -25.05
C HIS A 135 17.65 -4.51 -24.31
N SER A 136 18.20 -3.35 -24.63
CA SER A 136 19.46 -2.81 -24.07
C SER A 136 19.41 -2.54 -22.56
N SER A 137 20.56 -2.27 -21.95
CA SER A 137 20.64 -1.85 -20.55
C SER A 137 19.91 -0.54 -20.29
N ALA A 138 19.96 0.41 -21.23
CA ALA A 138 19.21 1.67 -21.13
C ALA A 138 17.69 1.42 -21.02
N ALA A 139 17.15 0.48 -21.81
CA ALA A 139 15.74 0.10 -21.74
C ALA A 139 15.37 -0.53 -20.39
N VAL A 140 16.25 -1.37 -19.83
CA VAL A 140 16.02 -2.03 -18.54
C VAL A 140 16.02 -1.01 -17.41
N ILE A 141 16.97 -0.08 -17.40
CA ILE A 141 17.04 0.99 -16.40
C ILE A 141 15.78 1.85 -16.46
N LEU A 142 15.33 2.26 -17.66
CA LEU A 142 14.11 3.04 -17.81
C LEU A 142 12.87 2.27 -17.33
N ALA A 143 12.75 0.99 -17.70
CA ALA A 143 11.63 0.15 -17.30
C ALA A 143 11.60 -0.10 -15.78
N ASP A 144 12.76 -0.30 -15.18
CA ASP A 144 12.91 -0.45 -13.73
C ASP A 144 12.50 0.81 -13.00
N GLU A 145 12.97 1.97 -13.45
CA GLU A 145 12.66 3.25 -12.83
C GLU A 145 11.15 3.56 -12.86
N VAL A 146 10.50 3.33 -14.02
CA VAL A 146 9.04 3.49 -14.14
C VAL A 146 8.31 2.50 -13.23
N MET A 147 8.76 1.24 -13.16
CA MET A 147 8.19 0.23 -12.27
C MET A 147 8.31 0.66 -10.79
N VAL A 148 9.49 1.10 -10.34
CA VAL A 148 9.74 1.57 -8.97
C VAL A 148 8.84 2.76 -8.63
N ARG A 149 8.69 3.73 -9.55
CA ARG A 149 7.77 4.87 -9.34
C ARG A 149 6.32 4.40 -9.18
N HIS A 150 5.85 3.45 -10.00
CA HIS A 150 4.52 2.84 -9.82
C HIS A 150 4.38 2.09 -8.49
N ALA A 151 5.43 1.38 -8.06
CA ALA A 151 5.43 0.69 -6.79
C ALA A 151 5.31 1.65 -5.61
N GLN A 152 6.01 2.79 -5.63
CA GLN A 152 5.87 3.82 -4.60
C GLN A 152 4.41 4.31 -4.47
N TRP A 153 3.69 4.44 -5.59
CA TRP A 153 2.27 4.79 -5.57
C TRP A 153 1.42 3.69 -4.93
N VAL A 154 1.61 2.42 -5.31
CA VAL A 154 0.90 1.28 -4.68
C VAL A 154 1.16 1.24 -3.17
N LEU A 155 2.43 1.36 -2.77
CA LEU A 155 2.83 1.38 -1.36
C LEU A 155 2.19 2.55 -0.59
N LYS A 156 2.16 3.73 -1.21
CA LYS A 156 1.51 4.90 -0.62
C LYS A 156 0.00 4.71 -0.50
N ALA A 157 -0.64 4.11 -1.49
CA ALA A 157 -2.08 3.80 -1.45
C ALA A 157 -2.41 2.93 -0.24
N GLU A 158 -1.65 1.85 -0.06
CA GLU A 158 -1.85 0.90 1.02
C GLU A 158 -1.52 1.48 2.39
N TRP A 159 -0.51 2.35 2.46
CA TRP A 159 -0.22 3.10 3.67
C TRP A 159 -1.37 4.04 4.08
N GLU A 160 -1.96 4.77 3.12
CA GLU A 160 -3.12 5.61 3.41
C GLU A 160 -4.32 4.77 3.87
N ARG A 161 -4.59 3.62 3.22
CA ARG A 161 -5.64 2.68 3.67
C ARG A 161 -5.40 2.15 5.08
N ALA A 162 -4.16 1.82 5.42
CA ALA A 162 -3.80 1.39 6.77
C ALA A 162 -4.08 2.49 7.82
N LYS A 163 -3.80 3.75 7.48
CA LYS A 163 -4.12 4.89 8.35
C LYS A 163 -5.62 5.12 8.47
N GLU A 164 -6.37 4.99 7.38
CA GLU A 164 -7.83 5.11 7.37
C GLU A 164 -8.48 4.07 8.28
N GLU A 165 -8.02 2.81 8.20
CA GLU A 165 -8.50 1.72 9.04
C GLU A 165 -8.13 1.93 10.52
N ALA A 166 -6.91 2.39 10.79
CA ALA A 166 -6.45 2.66 12.15
C ALA A 166 -7.15 3.86 12.81
N ALA A 167 -7.54 4.88 12.03
CA ALA A 167 -8.24 6.07 12.53
C ALA A 167 -9.71 5.80 12.90
N GLY A 168 -10.28 4.66 12.46
CA GLY A 168 -11.66 4.26 12.74
C GLY A 168 -12.72 5.03 11.94
N ARG A 169 -13.96 4.52 11.98
CA ARG A 169 -15.09 4.98 11.13
C ARG A 169 -15.39 6.48 11.21
N LEU A 170 -15.17 7.11 12.37
CA LEU A 170 -15.49 8.52 12.59
C LEU A 170 -14.47 9.49 11.97
N GLN A 171 -13.21 9.06 11.78
CA GLN A 171 -12.16 9.89 11.17
C GLN A 171 -11.89 9.53 9.70
N ALA A 172 -12.31 8.34 9.24
CA ALA A 172 -12.17 7.92 7.85
C ALA A 172 -12.77 8.92 6.83
N LEU A 173 -13.85 9.63 7.20
CA LEU A 173 -14.48 10.65 6.36
C LEU A 173 -13.56 11.84 6.02
N ARG A 174 -12.51 12.10 6.80
CA ARG A 174 -11.55 13.19 6.53
C ARG A 174 -10.41 12.78 5.59
N PHE A 175 -10.16 11.48 5.43
CA PHE A 175 -9.08 11.05 4.54
C PHE A 175 -9.49 11.19 3.07
N CYS A 176 -8.80 12.09 2.38
CA CYS A 176 -9.12 12.48 1.01
C CYS A 176 -8.58 11.46 0.00
N TYR A 177 -9.14 10.25 -0.06
CA TYR A 177 -8.92 9.27 -1.14
C TYR A 177 -9.01 9.93 -2.54
N ARG A 178 -9.93 10.90 -2.69
CA ARG A 178 -10.08 11.72 -3.90
C ARG A 178 -8.85 12.56 -4.27
N ARG A 179 -8.13 13.12 -3.29
CA ARG A 179 -6.95 13.98 -3.56
C ARG A 179 -5.80 13.14 -4.09
N TRP A 180 -5.60 11.96 -3.52
CA TRP A 180 -4.53 11.06 -3.93
C TRP A 180 -4.76 10.51 -5.33
N ARG A 181 -5.98 10.08 -5.67
CA ARG A 181 -6.31 9.59 -7.03
C ARG A 181 -6.07 10.65 -8.11
N ARG A 182 -6.34 11.93 -7.82
CA ARG A 182 -6.00 13.05 -8.73
C ARG A 182 -4.49 13.22 -8.88
N ALA A 183 -3.72 13.03 -7.82
CA ALA A 183 -2.27 13.09 -7.89
C ALA A 183 -1.69 11.92 -8.70
N TYR A 184 -2.24 10.71 -8.54
CA TYR A 184 -1.87 9.55 -9.34
C TYR A 184 -2.19 9.74 -10.82
N ASN A 185 -3.38 10.27 -11.16
CA ASN A 185 -3.72 10.58 -12.55
C ASN A 185 -2.76 11.61 -13.17
N ARG A 186 -2.33 12.62 -12.40
CA ARG A 186 -1.31 13.57 -12.89
C ARG A 186 0.05 12.91 -13.09
N PHE A 187 0.43 11.97 -12.22
CA PHE A 187 1.62 11.16 -12.38
C PHE A 187 1.56 10.30 -13.66
N LEU A 188 0.43 9.66 -13.96
CA LEU A 188 0.24 8.89 -15.19
C LEU A 188 0.39 9.71 -16.47
N LEU A 189 0.05 11.00 -16.42
CA LEU A 189 0.19 11.91 -17.56
C LEU A 189 1.64 12.42 -17.76
N ARG A 190 2.53 12.17 -16.79
CA ARG A 190 3.90 12.68 -16.78
C ARG A 190 4.90 11.53 -16.59
N ASP A 191 5.37 11.37 -15.37
CA ASP A 191 6.52 10.54 -15.01
C ASP A 191 6.20 9.05 -15.01
N GLY A 192 4.95 8.71 -14.74
CA GLY A 192 4.44 7.34 -14.73
C GLY A 192 3.76 6.94 -16.02
N SER A 193 3.99 7.67 -17.11
CA SER A 193 3.35 7.33 -18.38
C SER A 193 3.94 6.03 -18.92
N LEU A 194 3.08 5.01 -19.04
CA LEU A 194 3.44 3.73 -19.65
C LEU A 194 3.79 3.87 -21.14
N GLN A 195 3.39 4.97 -21.78
CA GLN A 195 3.75 5.25 -23.18
C GLN A 195 5.27 5.40 -23.35
N LYS A 196 5.99 5.85 -22.31
CA LYS A 196 7.46 5.90 -22.32
C LYS A 196 8.06 4.50 -22.46
N LEU A 197 7.40 3.48 -21.91
CA LEU A 197 7.83 2.08 -22.05
C LEU A 197 7.46 1.48 -23.42
N ASP A 198 6.45 2.03 -24.10
CA ASP A 198 6.14 1.63 -25.47
C ASP A 198 7.22 2.09 -26.46
N ALA A 199 7.98 3.14 -26.12
CA ALA A 199 9.14 3.57 -26.88
C ALA A 199 10.26 2.50 -26.93
N ILE A 200 10.37 1.64 -25.92
CA ILE A 200 11.30 0.51 -25.92
C ILE A 200 10.92 -0.49 -27.01
N GLY A 201 9.63 -0.81 -27.12
CA GLY A 201 9.10 -1.72 -28.15
C GLY A 201 9.16 -1.13 -29.56
N ALA A 202 9.16 0.21 -29.68
CA ALA A 202 9.31 0.92 -30.94
C ALA A 202 10.75 0.92 -31.49
N GLY A 203 11.72 0.37 -30.76
CA GLY A 203 13.11 0.28 -31.21
C GLY A 203 13.89 1.59 -31.13
N LYS A 204 13.54 2.48 -30.19
CA LYS A 204 14.32 3.71 -29.93
C LYS A 204 15.76 3.39 -29.53
N THR A 205 16.66 4.31 -29.85
CA THR A 205 18.09 4.18 -29.55
C THR A 205 18.38 4.40 -28.05
N ASP A 206 19.49 3.86 -27.55
CA ASP A 206 19.89 4.01 -26.14
C ASP A 206 20.07 5.47 -25.71
N LEU A 207 20.52 6.33 -26.63
CA LEU A 207 20.61 7.77 -26.42
C LEU A 207 19.22 8.37 -26.16
N GLU A 208 18.23 8.04 -26.99
CA GLU A 208 16.86 8.52 -26.83
C GLU A 208 16.22 8.01 -25.54
N LEU A 209 16.49 6.76 -25.15
CA LEU A 209 16.01 6.20 -23.89
C LEU A 209 16.64 6.90 -22.68
N THR A 210 17.92 7.27 -22.77
CA THR A 210 18.62 8.01 -21.74
C THR A 210 18.14 9.46 -21.65
N LEU A 211 17.78 10.09 -22.77
CA LEU A 211 17.13 11.41 -22.79
C LEU A 211 15.72 11.34 -22.18
N LEU A 212 14.92 10.33 -22.52
CA LEU A 212 13.61 10.12 -21.89
C LEU A 212 13.71 9.93 -20.37
N ARG A 213 14.78 9.29 -19.91
CA ARG A 213 15.10 9.14 -18.50
C ARG A 213 15.50 10.48 -17.88
N SER A 214 16.38 11.27 -18.51
CA SER A 214 16.74 12.58 -17.94
C SER A 214 15.55 13.54 -17.86
N GLU A 215 14.60 13.48 -18.81
CA GLU A 215 13.33 14.20 -18.73
C GLU A 215 12.48 13.82 -17.51
N MET A 216 12.65 12.59 -16.98
CA MET A 216 11.93 12.11 -15.79
C MET A 216 12.50 12.65 -14.47
N ASP A 217 13.71 13.20 -14.46
CA ASP A 217 14.40 13.70 -13.26
C ASP A 217 14.27 15.22 -13.06
N VAL A 218 13.79 15.95 -14.07
CA VAL A 218 13.71 17.43 -14.08
C VAL A 218 12.46 17.97 -13.33
N VAL A 219 11.61 17.10 -12.79
CA VAL A 219 10.29 17.44 -12.19
C VAL A 219 10.27 17.23 -10.68
#